data_AF-A0A971VZU1-F1
#
_entry.id   AF-A0A971VZU1-F1
#
_cell.length_a   1.000
_cell.length_b   1.000
_cell.length_c   1.000
_cell.angle_alpha   90.00
_cell.angle_beta   90.00
_cell.angle_gamma   90.00
#
_symmetry.space_group_name_H-M   'P 1'
#
loop_
_entity.id
_entity.type
_entity.pdbx_description
1 polymer ?
#
loop_
_entity_poly.entity_id
_entity_poly.type
_entity_poly.pdbx_seq_one_letter_code
_entity_poly.pdbx_strand_id
1 'polypeptide(L)'
;MSFKHYITCIDAHTAGEPRRIVTSGFPPIYGNTILEKRDYVLKHYDHLRKMIMLEPRGHSGMYGCIIVNPVTDDGDFGVLFTHNEGLSSM
;
A
#
# COMPACT_ATOMS: atom_id res chain seq x y z
N MET A 1 -7.20 9.04 -21.64
CA MET A 1 -6.23 9.96 -20.97
C MET A 1 -4.86 9.28 -20.97
N SER A 2 -3.79 10.01 -21.27
CA SER A 2 -2.42 9.48 -21.24
C SER A 2 -1.71 9.98 -19.98
N PHE A 3 -1.51 9.09 -19.01
CA PHE A 3 -0.80 9.40 -17.76
C PHE A 3 0.59 8.77 -17.79
N LYS A 4 1.63 9.52 -17.42
CA LYS A 4 3.00 9.01 -17.29
C LYS A 4 3.20 8.15 -16.03
N HIS A 5 2.46 8.46 -14.98
CA HIS A 5 2.49 7.74 -13.71
C HIS A 5 1.06 7.54 -13.23
N TYR A 6 0.72 6.31 -12.89
CA TYR A 6 -0.58 5.95 -12.34
C TYR A 6 -0.40 4.76 -11.40
N ILE A 7 -1.23 4.72 -10.35
CA ILE A 7 -1.38 3.57 -9.45
C ILE A 7 -2.81 3.09 -9.66
N THR A 8 -2.98 1.80 -9.95
CA THR A 8 -4.32 1.20 -10.04
C THR A 8 -4.70 0.60 -8.70
N CYS A 9 -5.96 0.80 -8.33
CA CYS A 9 -6.49 0.33 -7.06
C CYS A 9 -7.85 -0.33 -7.26
N ILE A 10 -8.18 -1.28 -6.38
CA ILE A 10 -9.55 -1.74 -6.14
C ILE A 10 -9.94 -1.22 -4.76
N ASP A 11 -10.99 -0.41 -4.70
CA ASP A 11 -11.57 0.03 -3.42
C ASP A 11 -12.70 -0.92 -3.03
N ALA A 12 -12.67 -1.39 -1.80
CA ALA A 12 -13.67 -2.23 -1.17
C ALA A 12 -14.00 -1.71 0.23
N HIS A 13 -14.95 -2.34 0.92
CA HIS A 13 -15.18 -2.07 2.33
C HIS A 13 -15.41 -3.36 3.13
N THR A 14 -15.11 -3.33 4.42
CA THR A 14 -15.44 -4.40 5.36
C THR A 14 -16.23 -3.78 6.50
N ALA A 15 -17.51 -4.14 6.63
CA ALA A 15 -18.43 -3.57 7.63
C ALA A 15 -18.50 -2.02 7.65
N GLY A 16 -18.18 -1.38 6.53
CA GLY A 16 -18.21 0.09 6.37
C GLY A 16 -16.84 0.75 6.42
N GLU A 17 -15.81 0.04 6.89
CA GLU A 17 -14.44 0.54 6.85
C GLU A 17 -13.85 0.39 5.44
N PRO A 18 -13.36 1.47 4.79
CA PRO A 18 -12.85 1.41 3.43
C PRO A 18 -11.51 0.69 3.36
N ARG A 19 -11.25 0.05 2.22
CA ARG A 19 -9.98 -0.62 1.93
C ARG A 19 -9.58 -0.39 0.48
N ARG A 20 -8.51 0.38 0.29
CA ARG A 20 -7.86 0.59 -1.00
C ARG A 20 -6.76 -0.43 -1.24
N ILE A 21 -6.98 -1.34 -2.18
CA ILE A 21 -6.05 -2.42 -2.55
C ILE A 21 -5.25 -1.96 -3.77
N VAL A 22 -3.95 -1.72 -3.62
CA VAL A 22 -3.06 -1.36 -4.73
C VAL A 22 -2.80 -2.60 -5.59
N THR A 23 -3.16 -2.53 -6.88
CA THR A 23 -3.04 -3.65 -7.83
C THR A 23 -1.89 -3.49 -8.81
N SER A 24 -1.47 -2.26 -9.12
CA SER A 24 -0.33 -1.98 -10.01
C SER A 24 0.16 -0.54 -9.86
N GLY A 25 1.35 -0.25 -10.40
CA GLY A 25 1.95 1.08 -10.45
C GLY A 25 2.77 1.47 -9.22
N PHE A 26 2.82 0.64 -8.18
CA PHE A 26 3.76 0.81 -7.08
C PHE A 26 5.16 0.36 -7.52
N PRO A 27 6.24 1.11 -7.23
CA PRO A 27 7.60 0.70 -7.59
C PRO A 27 8.03 -0.59 -6.88
N PRO A 28 9.09 -1.28 -7.36
CA PRO A 28 9.63 -2.46 -6.70
C PRO A 28 10.02 -2.19 -5.24
N ILE A 29 9.59 -3.07 -4.33
CA ILE A 29 9.88 -2.98 -2.89
C ILE A 29 10.87 -4.09 -2.50
N TYR A 30 12.02 -3.68 -1.95
CA TYR A 30 13.09 -4.59 -1.57
C TYR A 30 13.09 -4.89 -0.07
N GLY A 31 13.56 -6.08 0.30
CA GLY A 31 13.57 -6.59 1.67
C GLY A 31 13.26 -8.08 1.70
N ASN A 32 13.93 -8.81 2.61
CA ASN A 32 13.79 -10.24 2.84
C ASN A 32 12.69 -10.56 3.86
N THR A 33 12.25 -9.57 4.65
CA THR A 33 11.14 -9.71 5.60
C THR A 33 10.05 -8.68 5.31
N ILE A 34 8.83 -8.90 5.82
CA ILE A 34 7.74 -7.91 5.73
C ILE A 34 8.16 -6.59 6.40
N LEU A 35 8.87 -6.65 7.52
CA LEU A 35 9.37 -5.47 8.23
C LEU A 35 10.41 -4.70 7.41
N GLU A 36 11.35 -5.38 6.76
CA GLU A 36 12.32 -4.73 5.87
C GLU A 36 11.63 -4.05 4.67
N LYS A 37 10.63 -4.71 4.08
CA LYS A 37 9.81 -4.12 3.00
C LYS A 37 9.02 -2.90 3.48
N ARG A 38 8.47 -2.95 4.69
CA ARG A 38 7.79 -1.82 5.35
C ARG A 38 8.74 -0.63 5.51
N ASP A 39 9.92 -0.86 6.06
CA ASP A 39 10.91 0.18 6.29
C ASP A 39 11.44 0.77 4.97
N TYR A 40 11.58 -0.08 3.94
CA TYR A 40 11.92 0.35 2.58
C TYR A 40 10.88 1.33 2.02
N VAL A 41 9.58 1.01 2.12
CA VAL A 41 8.50 1.90 1.66
C VAL A 41 8.50 3.21 2.44
N LEU A 42 8.67 3.19 3.76
CA LEU A 42 8.73 4.42 4.57
C LEU A 42 9.91 5.30 4.17
N LYS A 43 11.07 4.70 3.90
CA LYS A 43 12.29 5.43 3.54
C LYS A 43 12.26 5.99 2.12
N HIS A 44 11.71 5.25 1.16
CA HIS A 44 11.84 5.58 -0.27
C HIS A 44 10.53 6.06 -0.91
N TYR A 45 9.38 5.58 -0.45
CA TYR A 45 8.09 5.71 -1.15
C TYR A 45 6.93 6.23 -0.28
N ASP A 46 7.20 6.82 0.89
CA ASP A 46 6.16 7.41 1.75
C ASP A 46 5.33 8.48 1.03
N HIS A 47 5.90 9.18 0.05
CA HIS A 47 5.17 10.13 -0.79
C HIS A 47 4.07 9.47 -1.64
N LEU A 48 4.28 8.24 -2.12
CA LEU A 48 3.25 7.48 -2.84
C LEU A 48 2.16 6.99 -1.90
N ARG A 49 2.53 6.56 -0.68
CA ARG A 49 1.58 6.23 0.39
C ARG A 49 0.67 7.42 0.70
N LYS A 50 1.27 8.59 0.97
CA LYS A 50 0.53 9.85 1.19
C LYS A 50 -0.38 10.19 0.02
N MET A 51 0.09 10.01 -1.20
CA MET A 51 -0.67 10.28 -2.42
C MET A 51 -1.97 9.45 -2.52
N ILE A 52 -1.97 8.20 -2.05
CA ILE A 52 -3.14 7.32 -2.08
C ILE A 52 -4.01 7.38 -0.81
N MET A 53 -3.46 7.82 0.33
CA MET A 53 -4.15 7.84 1.64
C MET A 53 -4.71 9.21 2.02
N LEU A 54 -4.02 10.30 1.69
CA LEU A 54 -4.42 11.65 2.07
C LEU A 54 -5.37 12.27 1.03
N GLU A 55 -6.09 13.30 1.44
CA GLU A 55 -6.85 14.14 0.53
C GLU A 55 -5.93 14.72 -0.58
N PRO A 56 -6.40 14.83 -1.83
CA PRO A 56 -7.80 14.67 -2.27
C PRO A 56 -8.20 13.25 -2.72
N ARG A 57 -7.29 12.27 -2.68
CA ARG A 57 -7.56 10.91 -3.20
C ARG A 57 -8.04 9.95 -2.13
N GLY A 58 -7.63 10.15 -0.88
CA GLY A 58 -8.16 9.49 0.29
C GLY A 58 -8.88 10.48 1.21
N HIS A 59 -8.89 10.17 2.50
CA HIS A 59 -9.52 10.96 3.57
C HIS A 59 -8.99 10.49 4.92
N SER A 60 -9.38 11.14 6.02
CA SER A 60 -8.88 10.83 7.37
C SER A 60 -9.06 9.37 7.80
N GLY A 61 -10.16 8.73 7.38
CA GLY A 61 -10.44 7.30 7.59
C GLY A 61 -10.05 6.37 6.44
N MET A 62 -9.18 6.78 5.51
CA MET A 62 -8.76 5.90 4.41
C MET A 62 -7.78 4.84 4.94
N TYR A 63 -8.06 3.58 4.64
CA TYR A 63 -7.18 2.45 4.92
C TYR A 63 -6.84 1.73 3.61
N GLY A 64 -5.63 1.19 3.49
CA GLY A 64 -5.19 0.52 2.28
C GLY A 64 -4.18 -0.58 2.50
N CYS A 65 -3.89 -1.29 1.42
CA CYS A 65 -2.85 -2.30 1.38
C CYS A 65 -2.04 -2.24 0.08
N ILE A 66 -0.74 -2.45 0.22
CA ILE A 66 0.20 -2.61 -0.89
C ILE A 66 0.57 -4.10 -0.96
N ILE A 67 0.24 -4.75 -2.07
CA ILE A 67 0.60 -6.15 -2.32
C ILE A 67 2.09 -6.21 -2.62
N VAL A 68 2.78 -7.15 -1.96
CA VAL A 68 4.22 -7.43 -2.17
C VAL A 68 4.42 -8.92 -2.40
N ASN A 69 5.55 -9.29 -2.98
CA ASN A 69 5.94 -10.71 -3.08
C ASN A 69 5.97 -11.34 -1.68
N PRO A 70 5.56 -12.62 -1.56
CA PRO A 70 5.64 -13.36 -0.30
C PRO A 70 7.09 -13.46 0.18
N VAL A 71 7.28 -13.64 1.49
CA VAL A 71 8.60 -13.84 2.12
C VAL A 71 8.74 -15.21 2.78
N THR A 72 7.72 -16.05 2.66
CA THR A 72 7.70 -17.45 3.09
C THR A 72 7.35 -18.33 1.88
N ASP A 73 7.78 -19.59 1.92
CA ASP A 73 7.59 -20.53 0.80
C ASP A 73 6.11 -20.91 0.57
N ASP A 74 5.28 -20.78 1.60
CA ASP A 74 3.86 -21.13 1.61
C ASP A 74 2.91 -19.94 1.38
N GLY A 75 3.43 -18.72 1.30
CA GLY A 75 2.62 -17.51 1.14
C GLY A 75 2.25 -17.25 -0.32
N ASP A 76 0.96 -16.99 -0.59
CA ASP A 76 0.52 -16.56 -1.93
C ASP A 76 1.02 -15.13 -2.26
N PHE A 77 0.98 -14.25 -1.26
CA PHE A 77 1.47 -12.87 -1.34
C PHE A 77 1.70 -12.28 0.05
N GLY A 78 2.52 -11.22 0.12
CA GLY A 78 2.66 -10.39 1.31
C GLY A 78 1.83 -9.12 1.20
N VAL A 79 1.56 -8.50 2.35
CA VAL A 79 0.80 -7.25 2.42
C VAL A 79 1.48 -6.25 3.34
N LEU A 80 1.55 -4.99 2.90
CA LEU A 80 1.85 -3.85 3.75
C LEU A 80 0.59 -3.01 3.92
N PHE A 81 0.01 -3.02 5.12
CA PHE A 81 -1.13 -2.16 5.43
C PHE A 81 -0.70 -0.71 5.64
N THR A 82 -1.54 0.21 5.19
CA THR A 82 -1.30 1.65 5.27
C THR A 82 -2.54 2.40 5.69
N HIS A 83 -2.36 3.49 6.41
CA HIS A 83 -3.39 4.48 6.73
C HIS A 83 -2.81 5.89 6.57
N ASN A 84 -3.58 6.92 6.92
CA ASN A 84 -3.20 8.33 6.84
C ASN A 84 -1.85 8.66 7.54
N GLU A 85 -1.55 8.05 8.69
CA GLU A 85 -0.37 8.35 9.51
C GLU A 85 0.87 7.51 9.14
N GLY A 86 0.73 6.38 8.46
CA GLY A 86 1.89 5.54 8.12
C GLY A 86 1.54 4.12 7.68
N LEU A 87 2.51 3.23 7.87
CA LEU A 87 2.34 1.78 7.67
C LEU A 87 2.04 1.08 8.99
N SER A 88 0.99 0.27 8.99
CA SER A 88 0.60 -0.58 10.12
C SER A 88 1.55 -1.77 10.26
N SER A 89 1.50 -2.43 11.42
CA SER A 89 2.38 -3.54 11.80
C SER A 89 1.63 -4.86 12.07
N MET A 90 0.30 -4.86 11.98
CA MET A 90 -0.52 -6.07 12.12
C MET A 90 -0.61 -6.85 10.82
#